data_AF-A0A7V4IX91-F1
#
_entry.id   AF-A0A7V4IX91-F1
#
_cell.length_a   1.000
_cell.length_b   1.000
_cell.length_c   1.000
_cell.angle_alpha   90.00
_cell.angle_beta   90.00
_cell.angle_gamma   90.00
#
_symmetry.space_group_name_H-M   'P 1'
#
loop_
_entity.id
_entity.type
_entity.pdbx_description
1 polymer ?
#
loop_
_entity_poly.entity_id
_entity_poly.type
_entity_poly.pdbx_seq_one_letter_code
_entity_poly.pdbx_strand_id
1 'polypeptide(L)'
;MVDSYNRVIDYLRVSVTDRCNFRCVYCMPEEGAPIAPREELLTFEEIERLLSIAAGLGVRKVRLTGGEPLVRRDIVSLVRRVAAIEGIEDLSLTTNGYALAECARDLAEAGLHRVNISVDTLRPERFQRIARRGNLEDVLAGVEAAWHAGLHPVKLNMVVMRGLNDDEVVDFARLTLEKPFDVRFIELMPINWSAGDESMEGFFALAAPAGYQRNGYVPLYA
;
A
#
# COMPACT_ATOMS: atom_id res chain seq x y z
N MET A 1 3.92 13.24 -20.50
CA MET A 1 5.37 13.50 -20.28
C MET A 1 6.18 12.25 -20.63
N VAL A 2 7.42 12.38 -21.12
CA VAL A 2 8.30 11.26 -21.49
C VAL A 2 9.66 11.44 -20.82
N ASP A 3 10.24 10.37 -20.29
CA ASP A 3 11.58 10.42 -19.67
C ASP A 3 12.74 10.12 -20.64
N SER A 4 13.97 10.12 -20.12
CA SER A 4 15.19 9.85 -20.90
C SER A 4 15.29 8.43 -21.47
N TYR A 5 14.42 7.52 -21.05
CA TYR A 5 14.31 6.14 -21.54
C TYR A 5 13.07 5.95 -22.42
N ASN A 6 12.45 7.05 -22.86
CA ASN A 6 11.28 7.06 -23.72
C ASN A 6 10.03 6.40 -23.08
N ARG A 7 9.94 6.38 -21.76
CA ARG A 7 8.76 5.88 -21.03
C ARG A 7 7.75 7.00 -20.85
N VAL A 8 6.49 6.72 -21.15
CA VAL A 8 5.39 7.66 -20.91
C VAL A 8 5.05 7.66 -19.43
N ILE A 9 5.06 8.85 -18.83
CA ILE A 9 4.65 9.06 -17.45
C ILE A 9 3.18 9.50 -17.48
N ASP A 10 2.28 8.55 -17.22
CA ASP A 10 0.82 8.72 -17.18
C ASP A 10 0.22 8.45 -15.79
N TYR A 11 1.07 8.16 -14.80
CA TYR A 11 0.66 7.71 -13.48
C TYR A 11 1.49 8.36 -12.36
N LEU A 12 0.82 8.73 -11.27
CA LEU A 12 1.46 9.23 -10.04
C LEU A 12 1.04 8.43 -8.81
N ARG A 13 2.02 8.19 -7.93
CA ARG A 13 1.81 7.64 -6.60
C ARG A 13 2.02 8.75 -5.57
N VAL A 14 1.01 9.01 -4.74
CA VAL A 14 1.03 10.08 -3.74
C VAL A 14 1.01 9.48 -2.34
N SER A 15 2.08 9.71 -1.59
CA SER A 15 2.16 9.38 -0.16
C SER A 15 1.50 10.49 0.64
N VAL A 16 0.35 10.20 1.25
CA VAL A 16 -0.45 11.22 1.97
C VAL A 16 -0.08 11.33 3.45
N THR A 17 0.66 10.34 3.96
CA THR A 17 1.16 10.27 5.32
C THR A 17 2.26 9.22 5.41
N ASP A 18 3.11 9.35 6.40
CA ASP A 18 4.11 8.38 6.84
C ASP A 18 3.65 7.52 8.03
N ARG A 19 2.52 7.89 8.66
CA ARG A 19 1.94 7.16 9.79
C ARG A 19 1.29 5.87 9.30
N CYS A 20 1.45 4.80 10.08
CA CYS A 20 0.79 3.53 9.85
C CYS A 20 0.29 2.96 11.17
N ASN A 21 -0.88 2.33 11.17
CA ASN A 21 -1.44 1.60 12.31
C ASN A 21 -0.87 0.17 12.44
N PHE A 22 -0.18 -0.36 11.41
CA PHE A 22 0.52 -1.66 11.44
C PHE A 22 2.04 -1.51 11.58
N ARG A 23 2.75 -2.60 11.86
CA ARG A 23 4.22 -2.68 11.97
C ARG A 23 4.74 -3.92 11.24
N CYS A 24 4.38 -4.04 9.95
CA CYS A 24 4.65 -5.25 9.19
C CYS A 24 6.15 -5.58 9.14
N VAL A 25 6.52 -6.85 9.38
CA VAL A 25 7.92 -7.32 9.49
C VAL A 25 8.79 -6.99 8.28
N TYR A 26 8.21 -6.93 7.08
CA TYR A 26 8.91 -6.63 5.84
C TYR A 26 8.91 -5.13 5.48
N CYS A 27 8.25 -4.28 6.27
CA CYS A 27 8.01 -2.88 5.94
C CYS A 27 8.60 -1.91 6.96
N MET A 28 8.38 -2.13 8.26
CA MET A 28 8.73 -1.18 9.31
C MET A 28 9.18 -1.92 10.60
N PRO A 29 10.19 -1.42 11.33
CA PRO A 29 10.55 -1.94 12.66
C PRO A 29 9.37 -1.94 13.61
N GLU A 30 9.40 -2.78 14.64
CA GLU A 30 8.29 -2.92 15.60
C GLU A 30 8.01 -1.63 16.38
N GLU A 31 9.08 -0.91 16.73
CA GLU A 31 9.05 0.39 17.41
C GLU A 31 8.45 1.48 16.50
N GLY A 32 8.47 1.26 15.18
CA GLY A 32 8.06 2.21 14.16
C GLY A 32 9.23 2.95 13.51
N ALA A 33 8.91 3.77 12.51
CA ALA A 33 9.86 4.68 11.87
C ALA A 33 9.68 6.11 12.39
N PRO A 34 10.69 6.99 12.26
CA PRO A 34 10.54 8.42 12.48
C PRO A 34 9.37 8.99 11.68
N ILE A 35 8.58 9.84 12.33
CA ILE A 35 7.36 10.44 11.77
C ILE A 35 7.61 11.93 11.59
N ALA A 36 7.43 12.41 10.37
CA ALA A 36 7.49 13.82 10.02
C ALA A 36 6.43 14.63 10.80
N PRO A 37 6.81 15.83 11.28
CA PRO A 37 5.87 16.83 11.73
C PRO A 37 4.75 17.07 10.72
N ARG A 38 3.58 17.50 11.19
CA ARG A 38 2.41 17.68 10.34
C ARG A 38 2.66 18.74 9.26
N GLU A 39 3.46 19.73 9.61
CA GLU A 39 3.83 20.90 8.82
C GLU A 39 4.73 20.54 7.63
N GLU A 40 5.42 19.39 7.69
CA GLU A 40 6.25 18.88 6.59
C GLU A 40 5.47 18.03 5.60
N LEU A 41 4.23 17.64 5.94
CA LEU A 41 3.35 16.92 5.03
C LEU A 41 2.61 17.91 4.13
N LEU A 42 2.54 17.60 2.84
CA LEU A 42 1.74 18.37 1.90
C LEU A 42 0.29 18.49 2.39
N THR A 43 -0.23 19.71 2.31
CA THR A 43 -1.65 20.00 2.50
C THR A 43 -2.47 19.41 1.36
N PHE A 44 -3.78 19.27 1.55
CA PHE A 44 -4.64 18.76 0.49
C PHE A 44 -4.71 19.72 -0.70
N GLU A 45 -4.63 21.02 -0.45
CA GLU A 45 -4.55 22.08 -1.45
C GLU A 45 -3.26 21.98 -2.28
N GLU A 46 -2.13 21.67 -1.64
CA GLU A 46 -0.87 21.44 -2.35
C GLU A 46 -0.91 20.16 -3.19
N ILE A 47 -1.46 19.06 -2.65
CA ILE A 47 -1.63 17.80 -3.40
C ILE A 47 -2.55 18.02 -4.61
N GLU A 48 -3.69 18.68 -4.42
CA GLU A 48 -4.63 19.03 -5.48
C GLU A 48 -3.94 19.87 -6.57
N ARG A 49 -3.22 20.93 -6.17
CA ARG A 49 -2.48 21.78 -7.12
C ARG A 49 -1.45 20.99 -7.91
N LEU A 50 -0.65 20.13 -7.26
CA LEU A 50 0.37 19.31 -7.92
C LEU A 50 -0.26 18.35 -8.92
N LEU A 51 -1.35 17.68 -8.55
CA LEU A 51 -2.04 16.74 -9.40
C LEU A 51 -2.73 17.41 -10.59
N SER A 52 -3.30 18.60 -10.41
CA SER A 52 -3.86 19.39 -11.52
C SER A 52 -2.79 19.79 -12.55
N ILE A 53 -1.61 20.21 -12.10
CA ILE A 53 -0.48 20.49 -12.99
C ILE A 53 -0.04 19.21 -13.71
N ALA A 54 0.09 18.10 -12.98
CA ALA A 54 0.51 16.82 -13.55
C ALA A 54 -0.50 16.28 -14.57
N ALA A 55 -1.80 16.47 -14.33
CA ALA A 55 -2.87 16.11 -15.27
C ALA A 55 -2.72 16.88 -16.58
N GLY A 56 -2.42 18.18 -16.51
CA GLY A 56 -2.08 19.01 -17.68
C GLY A 56 -0.84 18.54 -18.45
N LEU A 57 0.04 17.74 -17.84
CA LEU A 57 1.23 17.13 -18.46
C LEU A 57 0.99 15.69 -18.95
N GLY A 58 -0.25 15.20 -18.85
CA GLY A 58 -0.68 13.90 -19.35
C GLY A 58 -0.76 12.78 -18.32
N VAL A 59 -0.66 13.08 -17.02
CA VAL A 59 -0.98 12.10 -15.96
C VAL A 59 -2.49 11.86 -15.96
N ARG A 60 -2.91 10.60 -16.02
CA ARG A 60 -4.32 10.19 -16.01
C ARG A 60 -4.68 9.33 -14.81
N LYS A 61 -3.67 8.73 -14.17
CA LYS A 61 -3.86 7.74 -13.10
C LYS A 61 -3.20 8.22 -11.81
N VAL A 62 -3.93 8.15 -10.70
CA VAL A 62 -3.42 8.50 -9.37
C VAL A 62 -3.64 7.34 -8.40
N ARG A 63 -2.61 7.03 -7.61
CA ARG A 63 -2.71 6.11 -6.48
C ARG A 63 -2.34 6.83 -5.19
N LEU A 64 -3.30 6.90 -4.28
CA LEU A 64 -3.09 7.35 -2.91
C LEU A 64 -2.54 6.18 -2.08
N THR A 65 -1.54 6.48 -1.26
CA THR A 65 -0.82 5.52 -0.39
C THR A 65 -0.20 6.28 0.78
N GLY A 66 0.74 5.68 1.49
CA GLY A 66 1.52 6.35 2.53
C GLY A 66 2.31 5.33 3.34
N GLY A 67 2.32 5.53 4.66
CA GLY A 67 2.16 4.43 5.60
C GLY A 67 0.78 3.80 5.38
N GLU A 68 -0.21 4.18 6.18
CA GLU A 68 -1.62 3.82 5.97
C GLU A 68 -2.44 5.07 5.62
N PRO A 69 -2.92 5.24 4.38
CA PRO A 69 -3.66 6.45 4.00
C PRO A 69 -4.94 6.65 4.82
N LEU A 70 -5.60 5.59 5.30
CA LEU A 70 -6.82 5.71 6.10
C LEU A 70 -6.58 6.26 7.51
N VAL A 71 -5.34 6.34 7.99
CA VAL A 71 -5.03 7.06 9.24
C VAL A 71 -4.89 8.58 9.02
N ARG A 72 -4.83 9.05 7.77
CA ARG A 72 -4.82 10.48 7.46
C ARG A 72 -6.24 11.02 7.64
N ARG A 73 -6.42 11.88 8.65
CA ARG A 73 -7.69 12.55 8.90
C ARG A 73 -8.22 13.23 7.63
N ASP A 74 -9.52 13.12 7.42
CA ASP A 74 -10.27 13.71 6.29
C ASP A 74 -9.84 13.18 4.91
N ILE A 75 -9.29 11.96 4.82
CA ILE A 75 -8.87 11.34 3.55
C ILE A 75 -9.97 11.31 2.48
N VAL A 76 -11.24 11.14 2.86
CA VAL A 76 -12.39 11.20 1.96
C VAL A 76 -12.49 12.56 1.26
N SER A 77 -12.16 13.65 1.95
CA SER A 77 -12.11 15.00 1.38
C SER A 77 -11.02 15.11 0.31
N LEU A 78 -9.84 14.55 0.57
CA LEU A 78 -8.76 14.50 -0.41
C LEU A 78 -9.17 13.68 -1.65
N VAL A 79 -9.78 12.51 -1.46
CA VAL A 79 -10.29 11.69 -2.58
C VAL A 79 -11.23 12.52 -3.46
N ARG A 80 -12.19 13.22 -2.85
CA ARG A 80 -13.15 14.07 -3.57
C ARG A 80 -12.48 15.18 -4.37
N ARG A 81 -11.47 15.84 -3.80
CA ARG A 81 -10.68 16.88 -4.49
C ARG A 81 -9.95 16.30 -5.69
N VAL A 82 -9.28 15.16 -5.52
CA VAL A 82 -8.51 14.52 -6.60
C VAL A 82 -9.42 13.99 -7.71
N ALA A 83 -10.57 13.41 -7.36
CA ALA A 83 -11.54 12.92 -8.33
C ALA A 83 -12.17 14.04 -9.17
N ALA A 84 -12.19 15.28 -8.67
CA ALA A 84 -12.70 16.45 -9.39
C ALA A 84 -11.69 17.06 -10.37
N ILE A 85 -10.43 16.59 -10.39
CA ILE A 85 -9.39 17.12 -11.28
C ILE A 85 -9.64 16.62 -12.71
N GLU A 86 -9.85 17.56 -13.62
CA GLU A 86 -9.99 17.25 -15.05
C GLU A 86 -8.74 16.53 -15.59
N GLY A 87 -8.96 15.42 -16.29
CA GLY A 87 -7.90 14.58 -16.85
C GLY A 87 -7.47 13.40 -15.97
N ILE A 88 -7.85 13.37 -14.70
CA ILE A 88 -7.69 12.17 -13.86
C ILE A 88 -8.84 11.20 -14.17
N GLU A 89 -8.51 10.11 -14.85
CA GLU A 89 -9.46 9.08 -15.30
C GLU A 89 -9.51 7.90 -14.33
N ASP A 90 -8.51 7.77 -13.47
CA ASP A 90 -8.34 6.61 -12.62
C ASP A 90 -7.73 6.99 -11.27
N LEU A 91 -8.50 6.76 -10.21
CA LEU A 91 -8.12 7.08 -8.83
C LEU A 91 -8.24 5.83 -7.98
N SER A 92 -7.12 5.43 -7.39
CA SER A 92 -7.03 4.22 -6.58
C SER A 92 -6.37 4.45 -5.22
N LEU A 93 -6.70 3.61 -4.26
CA LEU A 93 -6.13 3.62 -2.91
C LEU A 93 -5.31 2.35 -2.68
N THR A 94 -4.20 2.44 -1.96
CA THR A 94 -3.47 1.29 -1.41
C THR A 94 -3.45 1.37 0.10
N THR A 95 -4.06 0.39 0.76
CA THR A 95 -4.34 0.36 2.20
C THR A 95 -4.14 -1.04 2.75
N ASN A 96 -3.93 -1.19 4.05
CA ASN A 96 -4.02 -2.48 4.74
C ASN A 96 -5.47 -2.92 4.99
N GLY A 97 -6.47 -2.09 4.66
CA GLY A 97 -7.88 -2.46 4.69
C GLY A 97 -8.54 -2.41 6.08
N TYR A 98 -7.76 -2.24 7.16
CA TYR A 98 -8.25 -2.33 8.55
C TYR A 98 -9.40 -1.36 8.85
N ALA A 99 -9.28 -0.11 8.44
CA ALA A 99 -10.30 0.93 8.66
C ALA A 99 -11.29 1.07 7.48
N LEU A 100 -11.20 0.18 6.48
CA LEU A 100 -11.92 0.36 5.22
C LEU A 100 -13.41 0.09 5.38
N ALA A 101 -13.80 -0.81 6.27
CA ALA A 101 -15.22 -1.11 6.53
C ALA A 101 -16.03 0.13 6.94
N GLU A 102 -15.41 1.05 7.68
CA GLU A 102 -16.07 2.26 8.19
C GLU A 102 -16.24 3.35 7.11
N CYS A 103 -15.40 3.35 6.07
CA CYS A 103 -15.32 4.48 5.13
C CYS A 103 -15.38 4.09 3.64
N ALA A 104 -15.51 2.81 3.30
CA ALA A 104 -15.53 2.33 1.91
C ALA A 104 -16.60 3.02 1.06
N ARG A 105 -17.82 3.18 1.60
CA ARG A 105 -18.93 3.85 0.92
C ARG A 105 -18.63 5.32 0.66
N ASP A 106 -18.17 6.03 1.67
CA ASP A 106 -17.84 7.46 1.56
C ASP A 106 -16.69 7.70 0.56
N LEU A 107 -15.73 6.78 0.50
CA LEU A 107 -14.65 6.81 -0.50
C LEU A 107 -15.18 6.60 -1.92
N ALA A 108 -16.09 5.65 -2.12
CA ALA A 108 -16.72 5.42 -3.42
C ALA A 108 -17.56 6.63 -3.86
N GLU A 109 -18.39 7.17 -2.97
CA GLU A 109 -19.19 8.37 -3.22
C GLU A 109 -18.32 9.63 -3.45
N ALA A 110 -17.11 9.66 -2.90
CA ALA A 110 -16.12 10.70 -3.18
C ALA A 110 -15.42 10.54 -4.55
N GLY A 111 -15.66 9.46 -5.29
CA GLY A 111 -15.06 9.22 -6.61
C GLY A 111 -13.81 8.34 -6.60
N LEU A 112 -13.57 7.57 -5.53
CA LEU A 112 -12.57 6.50 -5.57
C LEU A 112 -13.06 5.37 -6.48
N HIS A 113 -12.22 4.92 -7.40
CA HIS A 113 -12.62 3.87 -8.35
C HIS A 113 -12.34 2.47 -7.81
N ARG A 114 -11.15 2.26 -7.22
CA ARG A 114 -10.71 0.92 -6.80
C ARG A 114 -9.71 0.93 -5.64
N VAL A 115 -9.57 -0.22 -5.01
CA VAL A 115 -8.66 -0.43 -3.87
C VAL A 115 -7.66 -1.54 -4.12
N ASN A 116 -6.50 -1.38 -3.47
CA ASN A 116 -5.43 -2.38 -3.42
C ASN A 116 -5.19 -2.63 -1.94
N ILE A 117 -5.62 -3.78 -1.45
CA ILE A 117 -5.59 -4.13 -0.04
C ILE A 117 -4.41 -5.07 0.20
N SER A 118 -3.48 -4.66 1.06
CA SER A 118 -2.37 -5.50 1.50
C SER A 118 -2.85 -6.45 2.59
N VAL A 119 -2.87 -7.75 2.28
CA VAL A 119 -3.24 -8.84 3.19
C VAL A 119 -2.38 -10.06 2.87
N ASP A 120 -1.46 -10.39 3.77
CA ASP A 120 -0.41 -11.37 3.49
C ASP A 120 -0.72 -12.78 4.01
N THR A 121 -1.87 -12.98 4.65
CA THR A 121 -2.26 -14.26 5.28
C THR A 121 -3.76 -14.30 5.51
N LEU A 122 -4.35 -15.49 5.40
CA LEU A 122 -5.73 -15.79 5.78
C LEU A 122 -5.82 -16.43 7.18
N ARG A 123 -4.68 -16.61 7.85
CA ARG A 123 -4.58 -17.19 9.19
C ARG A 123 -4.34 -16.11 10.26
N PRO A 124 -5.21 -16.01 11.29
CA PRO A 124 -5.10 -14.97 12.33
C PRO A 124 -3.77 -14.96 13.08
N GLU A 125 -3.22 -16.13 13.41
CA GLU A 125 -1.95 -16.23 14.15
C GLU A 125 -0.77 -15.74 13.32
N ARG A 126 -0.77 -16.01 12.01
CA ARG A 126 0.25 -15.50 11.09
C ARG A 126 0.07 -14.02 10.84
N PHE A 127 -1.17 -13.52 10.85
CA PHE A 127 -1.45 -12.10 10.72
C PHE A 127 -0.77 -11.31 11.84
N GLN A 128 -0.90 -11.78 13.09
CA GLN A 128 -0.22 -11.17 14.24
C GLN A 128 1.30 -11.21 14.08
N ARG A 129 1.86 -12.30 13.54
CA ARG A 129 3.32 -12.39 13.28
C ARG A 129 3.78 -11.44 12.17
N ILE A 130 3.01 -11.29 11.10
CA ILE A 130 3.37 -10.49 9.93
C ILE A 130 3.13 -9.01 10.21
N ALA A 131 1.91 -8.62 10.56
CA ALA A 131 1.47 -7.22 10.70
C ALA A 131 1.84 -6.61 12.06
N ARG A 132 2.08 -7.45 13.08
CA ARG A 132 2.35 -7.11 14.50
C ARG A 132 1.25 -6.33 15.23
N ARG A 133 0.30 -5.71 14.51
CA ARG A 133 -0.83 -4.94 15.04
C ARG A 133 -2.06 -5.12 14.16
N GLY A 134 -3.23 -4.83 14.73
CA GLY A 134 -4.53 -5.00 14.07
C GLY A 134 -5.07 -6.42 14.20
N ASN A 135 -6.15 -6.70 13.48
CA ASN A 135 -6.75 -8.02 13.41
C ASN A 135 -7.16 -8.34 11.96
N LEU A 136 -7.06 -9.61 11.59
CA LEU A 136 -7.37 -10.07 10.23
C LEU A 136 -8.86 -9.92 9.90
N GLU A 137 -9.74 -10.14 10.87
CA GLU A 137 -11.19 -10.08 10.66
C GLU A 137 -11.63 -8.68 10.20
N ASP A 138 -11.06 -7.62 10.78
CA ASP A 138 -11.35 -6.23 10.39
C ASP A 138 -10.87 -5.93 8.96
N VAL A 139 -9.70 -6.47 8.58
CA VAL A 139 -9.18 -6.36 7.21
C VAL A 139 -10.10 -7.06 6.22
N LEU A 140 -10.54 -8.28 6.51
CA LEU A 140 -11.45 -9.04 5.65
C LEU A 140 -12.84 -8.37 5.57
N ALA A 141 -13.33 -7.80 6.67
CA ALA A 141 -14.54 -6.98 6.67
C ALA A 141 -14.37 -5.74 5.77
N GLY A 142 -13.19 -5.11 5.79
CA GLY A 142 -12.84 -4.02 4.89
C GLY A 142 -12.80 -4.42 3.41
N VAL A 143 -12.32 -5.63 3.09
CA VAL A 143 -12.33 -6.19 1.74
C VAL A 143 -13.76 -6.33 1.22
N GLU A 144 -14.64 -6.95 2.00
CA GLU A 144 -16.05 -7.13 1.63
C GLU A 144 -16.78 -5.79 1.53
N ALA A 145 -16.55 -4.87 2.47
CA ALA A 145 -17.15 -3.54 2.43
C ALA A 145 -16.73 -2.74 1.19
N ALA A 146 -15.46 -2.83 0.78
CA ALA A 146 -14.98 -2.18 -0.44
C ALA A 146 -15.67 -2.73 -1.68
N TRP A 147 -15.82 -4.05 -1.75
CA TRP A 147 -16.56 -4.68 -2.84
C TRP A 147 -18.01 -4.22 -2.88
N HIS A 148 -18.72 -4.26 -1.75
CA HIS A 148 -20.11 -3.82 -1.67
C HIS A 148 -20.31 -2.32 -1.92
N ALA A 149 -19.31 -1.49 -1.65
CA ALA A 149 -19.32 -0.06 -1.95
C ALA A 149 -19.13 0.27 -3.44
N GLY A 150 -18.85 -0.72 -4.28
CA GLY A 150 -18.63 -0.51 -5.72
C GLY A 150 -17.18 -0.20 -6.11
N LEU A 151 -16.21 -0.40 -5.20
CA LEU A 151 -14.79 -0.11 -5.44
C LEU A 151 -14.13 -1.22 -6.27
N HIS A 152 -14.43 -1.27 -7.56
CA HIS A 152 -14.01 -2.36 -8.44
C HIS A 152 -12.85 -1.98 -9.37
N PRO A 153 -11.87 -2.89 -9.58
CA PRO A 153 -11.70 -4.18 -8.90
C PRO A 153 -11.13 -4.02 -7.46
N VAL A 154 -11.51 -4.93 -6.57
CA VAL A 154 -10.85 -5.08 -5.27
C VAL A 154 -9.64 -6.00 -5.44
N LYS A 155 -8.43 -5.46 -5.25
CA LYS A 155 -7.19 -6.21 -5.44
C LYS A 155 -6.54 -6.57 -4.12
N LEU A 156 -6.38 -7.86 -3.83
CA LEU A 156 -5.62 -8.36 -2.69
C LEU A 156 -4.15 -8.53 -3.08
N ASN A 157 -3.26 -7.98 -2.27
CA ASN A 157 -1.82 -8.06 -2.44
C ASN A 157 -1.21 -8.88 -1.31
N MET A 158 -0.55 -9.97 -1.67
CA MET A 158 0.18 -10.83 -0.77
C MET A 158 1.67 -10.78 -1.12
N VAL A 159 2.50 -10.29 -0.20
CA VAL A 159 3.94 -10.47 -0.27
C VAL A 159 4.27 -11.89 0.17
N VAL A 160 4.85 -12.68 -0.73
CA VAL A 160 5.16 -14.08 -0.47
C VAL A 160 6.52 -14.17 0.25
N MET A 161 6.49 -14.69 1.47
CA MET A 161 7.61 -14.82 2.39
C MET A 161 7.83 -16.31 2.70
N ARG A 162 8.92 -16.85 2.15
CA ARG A 162 9.29 -18.27 2.24
C ARG A 162 9.42 -18.74 3.68
N GLY A 163 8.66 -19.75 4.09
CA GLY A 163 8.65 -20.28 5.46
C GLY A 163 7.73 -19.53 6.42
N LEU A 164 6.98 -18.54 5.94
CA LEU A 164 6.02 -17.76 6.75
C LEU A 164 4.59 -17.87 6.22
N ASN A 165 4.37 -17.59 4.93
CA ASN A 165 3.05 -17.62 4.30
C ASN A 165 3.05 -18.22 2.88
N ASP A 166 4.17 -18.78 2.41
CA ASP A 166 4.29 -19.35 1.07
C ASP A 166 3.42 -20.58 0.83
N ASP A 167 3.00 -21.26 1.90
CA ASP A 167 2.00 -22.33 1.84
C ASP A 167 0.56 -21.84 1.60
N GLU A 168 0.27 -20.54 1.75
CA GLU A 168 -1.06 -19.95 1.53
C GLU A 168 -1.29 -19.43 0.11
N VAL A 169 -0.28 -19.50 -0.78
CA VAL A 169 -0.41 -19.03 -2.18
C VAL A 169 -1.60 -19.69 -2.88
N VAL A 170 -1.78 -21.00 -2.67
CA VAL A 170 -2.90 -21.74 -3.26
C VAL A 170 -4.23 -21.36 -2.59
N ASP A 171 -4.23 -21.08 -1.29
CA ASP A 171 -5.44 -20.68 -0.57
C ASP A 171 -5.94 -19.30 -1.05
N PHE A 172 -5.03 -18.35 -1.22
CA PHE A 172 -5.33 -17.06 -1.86
C PHE A 172 -5.80 -17.22 -3.31
N ALA A 173 -5.16 -18.08 -4.11
CA ALA A 173 -5.60 -18.33 -5.48
C ALA A 173 -7.02 -18.92 -5.53
N ARG A 174 -7.37 -19.81 -4.60
CA ARG A 174 -8.73 -20.38 -4.50
C ARG A 174 -9.80 -19.33 -4.22
N LEU A 175 -9.50 -18.26 -3.49
CA LEU A 175 -10.46 -17.17 -3.26
C LEU A 175 -11.02 -16.61 -4.57
N THR A 176 -10.23 -16.56 -5.64
CA THR A 176 -10.66 -16.03 -6.94
C THR A 176 -11.72 -16.89 -7.64
N LEU A 177 -11.90 -18.14 -7.21
CA LEU A 177 -12.94 -19.04 -7.72
C LEU A 177 -14.31 -18.77 -7.09
N GLU A 178 -14.31 -18.24 -5.86
CA GLU A 178 -15.51 -18.07 -5.05
C GLU A 178 -15.91 -16.60 -4.88
N LYS A 179 -14.92 -15.71 -4.96
CA LYS A 179 -15.04 -14.28 -4.70
C LYS A 179 -14.53 -13.48 -5.89
N PRO A 180 -15.14 -12.33 -6.19
CA PRO A 180 -14.77 -11.49 -7.33
C PRO A 180 -13.57 -10.58 -7.01
N PHE A 181 -12.54 -11.15 -6.36
CA PHE A 181 -11.34 -10.43 -5.95
C PHE A 181 -10.17 -10.77 -6.87
N ASP A 182 -9.40 -9.75 -7.23
CA ASP A 182 -8.14 -9.96 -7.94
C ASP A 182 -7.04 -10.24 -6.91
N VAL A 183 -6.40 -11.41 -6.98
CA VAL A 183 -5.28 -11.74 -6.09
C VAL A 183 -3.95 -11.55 -6.82
N ARG A 184 -3.00 -10.89 -6.16
CA ARG A 184 -1.65 -10.65 -6.67
C ARG A 184 -0.61 -11.11 -5.66
N PHE A 185 0.29 -11.96 -6.14
CA PHE A 185 1.46 -12.41 -5.41
C PHE A 185 2.64 -11.50 -5.75
N ILE A 186 3.34 -11.03 -4.71
CA ILE A 186 4.44 -10.08 -4.82
C ILE A 186 5.69 -10.73 -4.24
N GLU A 187 6.77 -10.73 -5.01
CA GLU A 187 8.08 -11.18 -4.53
C GLU A 187 8.59 -10.23 -3.44
N LEU A 188 9.13 -10.80 -2.36
CA LEU A 188 9.77 -10.03 -1.31
C LEU A 188 11.02 -9.34 -1.85
N MET A 189 11.01 -8.01 -1.90
CA MET A 189 12.20 -7.21 -2.21
C MET A 189 12.92 -6.85 -0.90
N PRO A 190 14.25 -7.06 -0.80
CA PRO A 190 15.01 -6.67 0.37
C PRO A 190 15.06 -5.14 0.48
N ILE A 191 14.44 -4.60 1.53
CA ILE A 191 14.52 -3.18 1.88
C ILE A 191 15.50 -3.05 3.06
N ASN A 192 16.41 -2.07 3.00
CA ASN A 192 17.50 -1.90 3.99
C ASN A 192 17.05 -1.84 5.46
N TRP A 193 15.78 -1.50 5.76
CA TRP A 193 15.29 -1.40 7.15
C TRP A 193 15.03 -2.77 7.78
N SER A 194 14.77 -3.79 6.97
CA SER A 194 14.54 -5.16 7.43
C SER A 194 15.84 -5.92 7.72
N ALA A 195 17.00 -5.32 7.41
CA ALA A 195 18.31 -5.96 7.51
C ALA A 195 18.90 -5.95 8.94
N GLY A 196 18.25 -5.29 9.90
CA GLY A 196 18.66 -5.23 11.30
C GLY A 196 17.85 -6.10 12.27
N ASP A 197 16.80 -6.78 11.78
CA ASP A 197 16.02 -7.72 12.58
C ASP A 197 16.62 -9.12 12.37
N GLU A 198 17.33 -9.66 13.37
CA GLU A 198 17.96 -11.00 13.33
C GLU A 198 16.95 -12.10 12.94
N SER A 199 15.65 -11.87 13.21
CA SER A 199 14.56 -12.79 12.82
C SER A 199 14.31 -12.86 11.30
N MET A 200 14.77 -11.86 10.54
CA MET A 200 14.65 -11.77 9.07
C MET A 200 15.95 -12.15 8.35
N GLU A 201 17.07 -12.32 9.04
CA GLU A 201 18.33 -12.75 8.42
C GLU A 201 18.22 -14.12 7.74
N GLY A 202 17.47 -15.05 8.34
CA GLY A 202 17.16 -16.35 7.74
C GLY A 202 16.28 -16.26 6.48
N PHE A 203 15.38 -15.27 6.41
CA PHE A 203 14.49 -15.07 5.26
C PHE A 203 15.22 -14.46 4.07
N PHE A 204 16.04 -13.43 4.30
CA PHE A 204 16.81 -12.78 3.23
C PHE A 204 18.01 -13.60 2.75
N ALA A 205 18.60 -14.46 3.60
CA ALA A 205 19.67 -15.37 3.20
C ALA A 205 19.23 -16.38 2.12
N LEU A 206 17.92 -16.67 2.02
CA LEU A 206 17.37 -17.58 1.01
C LEU A 206 16.91 -16.89 -0.28
N ALA A 207 16.78 -15.55 -0.28
CA ALA A 207 16.31 -14.75 -1.41
C ALA A 207 17.44 -14.02 -2.16
N ALA A 208 18.61 -13.86 -1.54
CA ALA A 208 19.78 -13.29 -2.21
C ALA A 208 20.45 -14.34 -3.11
N PRO A 209 20.63 -14.08 -4.42
CA PRO A 209 21.51 -14.92 -5.24
C PRO A 209 22.91 -14.90 -4.64
N ALA A 210 23.59 -16.05 -4.66
CA ALA A 210 24.99 -16.16 -4.21
C ALA A 210 25.85 -15.11 -4.93
N GLY A 211 26.29 -14.07 -4.19
CA GLY A 211 27.10 -12.97 -4.73
C GLY A 211 26.55 -11.55 -4.52
N TYR A 212 25.35 -11.36 -3.94
CA TYR A 212 24.87 -10.01 -3.62
C TYR A 212 25.64 -9.42 -2.41
N GLN A 213 26.63 -8.56 -2.69
CA GLN A 213 27.33 -7.81 -1.64
C GLN A 213 26.41 -6.73 -1.07
N ARG A 214 26.19 -6.76 0.25
CA ARG A 214 25.52 -5.69 1.01
C ARG A 214 26.38 -4.42 0.93
N ASN A 215 26.10 -3.53 -0.04
CA ASN A 215 26.65 -2.19 0.00
C ASN A 215 25.94 -1.41 1.12
N GLY A 216 26.59 -1.35 2.28
CA GLY A 216 26.21 -0.48 3.37
C GLY A 216 26.26 0.97 2.92
N TYR A 217 25.10 1.54 2.62
CA TYR A 217 24.96 2.99 2.52
C TYR A 217 24.88 3.52 3.95
N VAL A 218 26.02 3.97 4.48
CA VAL A 218 26.06 4.87 5.63
C VAL A 218 25.49 6.20 5.13
N PRO A 219 24.42 6.75 5.73
CA PRO A 219 23.99 8.09 5.38
C PRO A 219 25.08 9.07 5.83
N LEU A 220 25.84 9.60 4.87
CA LEU A 220 26.70 10.77 5.06
C LEU A 220 25.79 11.98 5.29
N TYR A 221 25.37 12.18 6.53
CA TYR A 221 25.00 13.51 7.01
C TYR A 221 26.20 14.06 7.78
N ALA A 222 26.82 15.08 7.18
CA ALA A 222 27.76 15.97 7.85
C ALA A 222 27.01 16.91 8.82
#